data_AF-A0A0F9FUB1-F1
#
_entry.id   AF-A0A0F9FUB1-F1
#
_cell.length_a   1.000
_cell.length_b   1.000
_cell.length_c   1.000
_cell.angle_alpha   90.00
_cell.angle_beta   90.00
_cell.angle_gamma   90.00
#
_symmetry.space_group_name_H-M   'P 1'
#
loop_
_entity.id
_entity.type
_entity.pdbx_description
1 polymer ?
#
loop_
_entity_poly.entity_id
_entity_poly.type
_entity_poly.pdbx_seq_one_letter_code
_entity_poly.pdbx_strand_id
1 'polypeptide(L)'
;MPNSFFNKPELEKHFPLVKDVWTCPITGLKVPKDPAANLQWRAKILELADEDEEFREDLYTACSQSVLFFVNAFVFTLLVFEVDTEGPVKQAEHKHIPMVTWDVQDTHILRIEECIIKGLSLLSDKSRNMGATWNHLVELTHRFLFADAESHLILSRKEDTVDILDGQPKQYPYGPLADPGTLFGKIDYILAHLPEWMVPRCNRKKMHLVNLDNKTRIDGESANATAGSSDRRTSIFMDEMAKMEHAEDLLTAILPTVEHGKLVCFSSARGMKNTFAKTYWNAKRGLNEFVPLFIPYNVLPGRDRAWWKRTTANFPGWKALQEYPSTQEEAFLTAGECLFDVYKL
;
A
#
# COMPACT_ATOMS: atom_id res chain seq x y z
N MET A 1 -6.96 -41.25 39.52
CA MET A 1 -6.33 -39.93 39.73
C MET A 1 -6.83 -39.00 38.63
N PRO A 2 -7.37 -37.81 38.93
CA PRO A 2 -7.94 -36.93 37.91
C PRO A 2 -6.84 -36.23 37.09
N ASN A 3 -7.12 -36.07 35.80
CA ASN A 3 -6.30 -35.37 34.80
C ASN A 3 -5.97 -33.93 35.22
N SER A 4 -4.70 -33.62 35.45
CA SER A 4 -4.22 -32.27 35.79
C SER A 4 -3.68 -31.46 34.59
N PHE A 5 -4.22 -31.66 33.38
CA PHE A 5 -3.77 -30.95 32.16
C PHE A 5 -4.72 -29.85 31.69
N PHE A 6 -5.38 -29.16 32.61
CA PHE A 6 -6.05 -27.88 32.32
C PHE A 6 -5.46 -26.76 33.17
N ASN A 7 -4.24 -26.35 32.83
CA ASN A 7 -3.85 -24.95 32.96
C ASN A 7 -3.54 -24.47 31.55
N LYS A 8 -4.54 -23.86 30.91
CA LYS A 8 -4.36 -23.08 29.70
C LYS A 8 -3.42 -21.94 30.10
N PRO A 9 -2.24 -21.76 29.49
CA PRO A 9 -1.45 -20.56 29.76
C PRO A 9 -2.30 -19.36 29.33
N GLU A 10 -2.71 -18.54 30.28
CA GLU A 10 -3.23 -17.21 29.98
C GLU A 10 -2.07 -16.39 29.42
N LEU A 11 -2.25 -15.85 28.22
CA LEU A 11 -1.30 -14.92 27.64
C LEU A 11 -1.30 -13.65 28.49
N GLU A 12 -0.18 -13.33 29.12
CA GLU A 12 0.01 -12.19 30.03
C GLU A 12 0.07 -10.82 29.28
N LYS A 13 -0.69 -10.68 28.18
CA LYS A 13 -0.69 -9.62 27.12
C LYS A 13 0.25 -9.91 25.97
N HIS A 14 -0.30 -10.16 24.77
CA HIS A 14 0.40 -9.91 23.50
C HIS A 14 -0.59 -9.53 22.38
N PHE A 15 -1.09 -8.31 22.44
CA PHE A 15 -1.28 -7.50 21.22
C PHE A 15 -0.06 -6.58 21.13
N PRO A 16 0.49 -6.27 19.95
CA PRO A 16 1.53 -5.26 19.89
C PRO A 16 0.96 -3.99 20.51
N LEU A 17 1.68 -3.44 21.49
CA LEU A 17 1.44 -2.13 22.05
C LEU A 17 1.47 -1.16 20.87
N VAL A 18 0.30 -0.80 20.34
CA VAL A 18 0.19 0.40 19.53
C VAL A 18 0.74 1.49 20.44
N LYS A 19 1.89 2.07 20.11
CA LYS A 19 2.38 3.23 20.87
C LYS A 19 1.26 4.24 20.85
N ASP A 20 0.69 4.59 22.00
CA ASP A 20 -0.46 5.51 22.07
C ASP A 20 -0.21 6.78 21.25
N VAL A 21 1.06 7.19 21.17
CA VAL A 21 1.56 8.31 20.38
C VAL A 21 2.81 7.91 19.60
N TRP A 22 2.82 8.15 18.29
CA TRP A 22 4.00 8.14 17.44
C TRP A 22 4.62 9.54 17.41
N THR A 23 5.95 9.64 17.41
CA THR A 23 6.66 10.91 17.24
C THR A 23 7.41 10.87 15.92
N CYS A 24 7.15 11.84 15.04
CA CYS A 24 7.82 11.94 13.76
C CYS A 24 9.33 12.17 13.98
N PRO A 25 10.21 11.33 13.43
CA PRO A 25 11.65 11.48 13.61
C PRO A 25 12.23 12.69 12.85
N ILE A 26 11.49 13.24 11.88
CA ILE A 26 11.93 14.36 11.04
C ILE A 26 11.45 15.68 11.66
N THR A 27 10.17 15.78 12.00
CA THR A 27 9.55 17.05 12.44
C THR A 27 9.39 17.16 13.96
N GLY A 28 9.55 16.06 14.70
CA GLY A 28 9.28 16.00 16.15
C GLY A 28 7.80 16.01 16.54
N LEU A 29 6.89 16.12 15.56
CA LEU A 29 5.44 16.15 15.80
C LEU A 29 4.92 14.84 16.37
N LYS A 30 3.98 14.93 17.30
CA LYS A 30 3.38 13.79 18.00
C LYS A 30 1.98 13.51 17.45
N VAL A 31 1.75 12.28 17.01
CA VAL A 31 0.50 11.83 16.39
C VAL A 31 -0.06 10.65 17.17
N PRO A 32 -1.29 10.72 17.71
CA PRO A 32 -1.93 9.58 18.34
C PRO A 32 -2.13 8.42 17.35
N LYS A 33 -1.96 7.18 17.80
CA LYS A 33 -2.12 5.99 16.95
C LYS A 33 -3.35 5.15 17.31
N ASP A 34 -4.06 5.50 18.38
CA ASP A 34 -5.43 5.03 18.59
C ASP A 34 -6.37 5.75 17.58
N PRO A 35 -7.22 5.03 16.82
CA PRO A 35 -8.07 5.64 15.79
C PRO A 35 -9.01 6.74 16.30
N ALA A 36 -9.60 6.57 17.50
CA ALA A 36 -10.54 7.54 18.05
C ALA A 36 -9.81 8.79 18.55
N ALA A 37 -8.69 8.62 19.26
CA ALA A 37 -7.84 9.72 19.69
C ALA A 37 -7.21 10.46 18.50
N ASN A 38 -6.82 9.73 17.45
CA ASN A 38 -6.28 10.30 16.23
C ASN A 38 -7.33 11.18 15.53
N LEU A 39 -8.58 10.72 15.41
CA LEU A 39 -9.65 11.49 14.77
C LEU A 39 -9.93 12.80 15.52
N GLN A 40 -9.99 12.77 16.84
CA GLN A 40 -10.15 13.98 17.67
C GLN A 40 -8.96 14.94 17.52
N TRP A 41 -7.74 14.39 17.49
CA TRP A 41 -6.53 15.18 17.29
C TRP A 41 -6.49 15.83 15.90
N ARG A 42 -6.88 15.10 14.84
CA ARG A 42 -7.01 15.63 13.47
C ARG A 42 -7.97 16.82 13.41
N ALA A 43 -9.16 16.68 14.02
CA ALA A 43 -10.13 17.76 14.06
C ALA A 43 -9.56 19.03 14.71
N LYS A 44 -8.83 18.88 15.83
CA LYS A 44 -8.20 19.99 16.53
C LYS A 44 -7.11 20.68 15.70
N ILE A 45 -6.22 19.93 15.03
CA ILE A 45 -5.17 20.56 14.21
C ILE A 45 -5.74 21.26 12.97
N LEU A 46 -6.87 20.78 12.44
CA LEU A 46 -7.55 21.42 11.31
C LEU A 46 -8.22 22.72 11.74
N GLU A 47 -8.92 22.73 12.87
CA GLU A 47 -9.51 23.94 13.45
C GLU A 47 -8.45 25.02 13.69
N LEU A 48 -7.29 24.63 14.23
CA LEU A 48 -6.15 25.56 14.39
C LEU A 48 -5.59 26.06 13.05
N ALA A 49 -5.49 25.19 12.05
CA ALA A 49 -4.98 25.56 10.72
C ALA A 49 -5.93 26.47 9.93
N ASP A 50 -7.23 26.44 10.25
CA ASP A 50 -8.22 27.35 9.65
C ASP A 50 -8.11 28.77 10.23
N GLU A 51 -7.63 28.91 11.47
CA GLU A 51 -7.47 30.20 12.16
C GLU A 51 -6.06 30.80 12.01
N ASP A 52 -5.03 29.96 11.87
CA ASP A 52 -3.62 30.35 11.86
C ASP A 52 -2.91 29.90 10.57
N GLU A 53 -2.62 30.88 9.71
CA GLU A 53 -1.94 30.67 8.44
C GLU A 53 -0.49 30.20 8.60
N GLU A 54 0.25 30.68 9.61
CA GLU A 54 1.63 30.25 9.86
C GLU A 54 1.65 28.78 10.30
N PHE A 55 0.74 28.40 11.20
CA PHE A 55 0.59 27.02 11.62
C PHE A 55 0.20 26.09 10.45
N ARG A 56 -0.66 26.55 9.55
CA ARG A 56 -1.05 25.81 8.34
C ARG A 56 0.14 25.57 7.41
N GLU A 57 0.96 26.58 7.16
CA GLU A 57 2.19 26.45 6.35
C GLU A 57 3.21 25.50 6.99
N ASP A 58 3.33 25.54 8.32
CA ASP A 58 4.17 24.60 9.08
C ASP A 58 3.67 23.16 8.95
N LEU A 59 2.35 22.94 8.99
CA LEU A 59 1.76 21.61 8.76
C LEU A 59 1.99 21.12 7.33
N TYR A 60 1.82 21.99 6.33
CA TYR A 60 2.09 21.68 4.93
C TYR A 60 3.56 21.29 4.73
N THR A 61 4.48 22.05 5.32
CA THR A 61 5.92 21.78 5.31
C THR A 61 6.26 20.47 6.02
N ALA A 62 5.66 20.20 7.17
CA ALA A 62 5.84 18.94 7.88
C ALA A 62 5.35 17.74 7.04
N CYS A 63 4.25 17.89 6.30
CA CYS A 63 3.76 16.87 5.38
C CYS A 63 4.72 16.63 4.23
N SER A 64 5.25 17.68 3.60
CA SER A 64 6.17 17.56 2.49
C SER A 64 7.47 16.83 2.87
N GLN A 65 7.91 16.99 4.12
CA GLN A 65 9.11 16.34 4.65
C GLN A 65 8.89 14.92 5.17
N SER A 66 7.67 14.54 5.54
CA SER A 66 7.39 13.24 6.17
C SER A 66 6.09 12.62 5.65
N VAL A 67 6.23 11.63 4.78
CA VAL A 67 5.09 10.81 4.30
C VAL A 67 4.32 10.14 5.43
N LEU A 68 5.01 9.74 6.52
CA LEU A 68 4.36 9.15 7.69
C LEU A 68 3.55 10.16 8.51
N PHE A 69 4.02 11.40 8.62
CA PHE A 69 3.21 12.46 9.24
C PHE A 69 1.97 12.75 8.37
N PHE A 70 2.17 12.95 7.07
CA PHE A 70 1.09 13.17 6.11
C PHE A 70 -0.01 12.10 6.20
N VAL A 71 0.35 10.81 6.12
CA VAL A 71 -0.64 9.71 6.15
C VAL A 71 -1.38 9.64 7.49
N ASN A 72 -0.67 9.76 8.61
CA ASN A 72 -1.28 9.62 9.93
C ASN A 72 -2.06 10.86 10.37
N ALA A 73 -1.87 12.01 9.72
CA ALA A 73 -2.57 13.25 10.03
C ALA A 73 -3.70 13.62 9.07
N PHE A 74 -3.61 13.28 7.78
CA PHE A 74 -4.57 13.80 6.80
C PHE A 74 -5.20 12.71 5.93
N VAL A 75 -4.58 11.55 5.76
CA VAL A 75 -5.10 10.54 4.84
C VAL A 75 -6.24 9.74 5.46
N PHE A 76 -7.32 9.58 4.68
CA PHE A 76 -8.40 8.65 4.96
C PHE A 76 -8.30 7.42 4.05
N THR A 77 -8.84 6.30 4.52
CA THR A 77 -9.02 5.07 3.73
C THR A 77 -10.49 4.66 3.73
N LEU A 78 -10.85 3.77 2.81
CA LEU A 78 -12.20 3.24 2.67
C LEU A 78 -12.24 1.80 3.21
N LEU A 79 -12.93 1.62 4.33
CA LEU A 79 -13.21 0.32 4.91
C LEU A 79 -14.48 -0.26 4.28
N VAL A 80 -14.33 -1.35 3.53
CA VAL A 80 -15.48 -2.05 2.94
C VAL A 80 -16.03 -3.12 3.88
N PHE A 81 -15.16 -3.68 4.72
CA PHE A 81 -15.47 -4.82 5.58
C PHE A 81 -14.85 -4.66 6.97
N GLU A 82 -15.65 -4.91 8.01
CA GLU A 82 -15.20 -5.03 9.40
C GLU A 82 -15.09 -6.50 9.78
N VAL A 83 -14.04 -6.83 10.52
CA VAL A 83 -13.88 -8.16 11.13
C VAL A 83 -14.23 -7.99 12.61
N ASP A 84 -15.39 -8.52 13.00
CA ASP A 84 -15.79 -8.58 14.39
C ASP A 84 -14.79 -9.46 15.16
N THR A 85 -14.42 -9.06 16.38
CA THR A 85 -13.32 -9.65 17.17
C THR A 85 -13.39 -11.18 17.33
N GLU A 86 -14.57 -11.77 17.20
CA GLU A 86 -14.78 -13.23 17.18
C GLU A 86 -15.70 -13.74 16.05
N GLY A 87 -16.03 -12.91 15.04
CA GLY A 87 -17.18 -13.16 14.16
C GLY A 87 -16.92 -13.20 12.64
N PRO A 88 -17.99 -13.34 11.83
CA PRO A 88 -17.93 -13.23 10.38
C PRO A 88 -17.59 -11.81 9.95
N VAL A 89 -16.98 -11.69 8.77
CA VAL A 89 -16.76 -10.41 8.09
C VAL A 89 -18.10 -9.74 7.83
N LYS A 90 -18.31 -8.55 8.38
CA LYS A 90 -19.52 -7.73 8.17
C LYS A 90 -19.18 -6.54 7.27
N GLN A 91 -20.19 -5.95 6.63
CA GLN A 91 -20.00 -4.66 5.99
C GLN A 91 -19.70 -3.61 7.07
N ALA A 92 -18.72 -2.74 6.82
CA ALA A 92 -18.38 -1.69 7.76
C ALA A 92 -19.55 -0.71 7.92
N GLU A 93 -19.93 -0.40 9.17
CA GLU A 93 -20.93 0.63 9.46
C GLU A 93 -20.37 2.02 9.16
N HIS A 94 -19.08 2.23 9.47
CA HIS A 94 -18.33 3.44 9.15
C HIS A 94 -17.28 3.15 8.07
N LYS A 95 -17.58 3.55 6.83
CA LYS A 95 -16.72 3.26 5.68
C LYS A 95 -15.53 4.20 5.55
N HIS A 96 -15.66 5.44 6.02
CA HIS A 96 -14.60 6.45 5.92
C HIS A 96 -13.85 6.50 7.24
N ILE A 97 -12.60 6.03 7.24
CA ILE A 97 -11.79 5.96 8.46
C ILE A 97 -10.44 6.64 8.25
N PRO A 98 -9.88 7.29 9.29
CA PRO A 98 -8.52 7.80 9.22
C PRO A 98 -7.55 6.64 8.97
N MET A 99 -6.65 6.80 8.00
CA MET A 99 -5.58 5.84 7.82
C MET A 99 -4.54 6.07 8.93
N VAL A 100 -4.67 5.29 10.00
CA VAL A 100 -3.68 5.22 11.07
C VAL A 100 -2.83 3.99 10.84
N THR A 101 -1.59 4.20 10.43
CA THR A 101 -0.73 3.11 9.95
C THR A 101 -0.27 2.21 11.09
N TRP A 102 -0.13 0.92 10.81
CA TRP A 102 0.60 0.00 11.70
C TRP A 102 2.11 0.11 11.48
N ASP A 103 2.93 -0.33 12.44
CA ASP A 103 4.40 -0.31 12.34
C ASP A 103 4.93 -0.98 11.06
N VAL A 104 4.28 -2.07 10.62
CA VAL A 104 4.62 -2.74 9.37
C VAL A 104 4.28 -1.89 8.14
N GLN A 105 3.20 -1.11 8.19
CA GLN A 105 2.85 -0.20 7.11
C GLN A 105 3.81 0.99 7.08
N ASP A 106 4.21 1.51 8.24
CA ASP A 106 5.25 2.55 8.34
C ASP A 106 6.54 2.08 7.68
N THR A 107 6.98 0.87 8.03
CA THR A 107 8.18 0.25 7.44
C THR A 107 8.04 0.09 5.93
N HIS A 108 6.87 -0.35 5.46
CA HIS A 108 6.63 -0.56 4.03
C HIS A 108 6.59 0.77 3.25
N ILE A 109 5.90 1.80 3.75
CA ILE A 109 5.82 3.13 3.13
C ILE A 109 7.21 3.75 3.05
N LEU A 110 7.97 3.74 4.15
CA LEU A 110 9.34 4.27 4.17
C LEU A 110 10.27 3.49 3.23
N ARG A 111 10.09 2.17 3.07
CA ARG A 111 10.86 1.40 2.10
C ARG A 111 10.51 1.75 0.65
N ILE A 112 9.24 2.00 0.35
CA ILE A 112 8.82 2.47 -0.99
C ILE A 112 9.47 3.83 -1.26
N GLU A 113 9.35 4.78 -0.33
CA GLU A 113 9.95 6.11 -0.42
C GLU A 113 11.48 6.03 -0.59
N GLU A 114 12.16 5.20 0.22
CA GLU A 114 13.61 5.00 0.14
C GLU A 114 14.01 4.44 -1.24
N CYS A 115 13.33 3.40 -1.71
CA CYS A 115 13.60 2.80 -3.02
C CYS A 115 13.37 3.82 -4.13
N ILE A 116 12.31 4.63 -4.00
CA ILE A 116 12.09 5.73 -4.92
C ILE A 116 13.25 6.70 -4.82
N ILE A 117 13.49 7.39 -3.72
CA ILE A 117 14.55 8.41 -3.61
C ILE A 117 15.93 7.91 -4.07
N LYS A 118 16.31 6.68 -3.72
CA LYS A 118 17.63 6.10 -4.05
C LYS A 118 17.73 5.48 -5.45
N GLY A 119 16.64 5.41 -6.21
CA GLY A 119 16.67 4.80 -7.55
C GLY A 119 16.76 3.27 -7.53
N LEU A 120 16.20 2.62 -6.51
CA LEU A 120 16.19 1.16 -6.38
C LEU A 120 14.84 0.58 -6.83
N SER A 121 14.86 -0.60 -7.43
CA SER A 121 13.63 -1.32 -7.79
C SER A 121 13.16 -2.21 -6.63
N LEU A 122 11.90 -2.08 -6.21
CA LEU A 122 11.32 -2.81 -5.06
C LEU A 122 10.38 -3.92 -5.53
N LEU A 123 10.48 -5.11 -4.91
CA LEU A 123 9.51 -6.19 -5.02
C LEU A 123 8.90 -6.49 -3.65
N SER A 124 7.66 -6.07 -3.44
CA SER A 124 6.91 -6.36 -2.21
C SER A 124 6.03 -7.60 -2.39
N ASP A 125 6.44 -8.73 -1.82
CA ASP A 125 5.55 -9.89 -1.59
C ASP A 125 4.80 -9.73 -0.27
N LYS A 126 3.49 -9.98 -0.29
CA LYS A 126 2.64 -9.73 0.86
C LYS A 126 1.52 -10.75 0.99
N SER A 127 1.14 -11.01 2.24
CA SER A 127 -0.11 -11.70 2.56
C SER A 127 -1.34 -10.87 2.11
N ARG A 128 -2.51 -11.52 1.99
CA ARG A 128 -3.77 -10.83 1.71
C ARG A 128 -4.18 -9.85 2.82
N ASN A 129 -4.92 -8.82 2.41
CA ASN A 129 -5.55 -7.84 3.30
C ASN A 129 -4.54 -7.13 4.22
N MET A 130 -3.37 -6.76 3.70
CA MET A 130 -2.31 -6.06 4.44
C MET A 130 -2.28 -4.53 4.18
N GLY A 131 -3.20 -4.00 3.37
CA GLY A 131 -3.22 -2.58 2.99
C GLY A 131 -2.10 -2.17 2.02
N ALA A 132 -1.38 -3.12 1.41
CA ALA A 132 -0.23 -2.83 0.56
C ALA A 132 -0.53 -1.86 -0.59
N THR A 133 -1.69 -2.00 -1.26
CA THR A 133 -2.11 -1.07 -2.33
C THR A 133 -2.24 0.36 -1.79
N TRP A 134 -2.87 0.55 -0.62
CA TRP A 134 -2.98 1.86 0.00
C TRP A 134 -1.61 2.45 0.34
N ASN A 135 -0.67 1.67 0.88
CA ASN A 135 0.68 2.15 1.16
C ASN A 135 1.39 2.70 -0.09
N HIS A 136 1.28 2.00 -1.22
CA HIS A 136 1.87 2.44 -2.49
C HIS A 136 1.19 3.71 -3.02
N LEU A 137 -0.13 3.75 -2.98
CA LEU A 137 -0.88 4.90 -3.48
C LEU A 137 -0.75 6.13 -2.58
N VAL A 138 -0.54 5.95 -1.27
CA VAL A 138 -0.21 7.03 -0.34
C VAL A 138 1.13 7.65 -0.68
N GLU A 139 2.16 6.83 -0.91
CA GLU A 139 3.47 7.35 -1.33
C GLU A 139 3.34 8.09 -2.66
N LEU A 140 2.65 7.49 -3.64
CA LEU A 140 2.47 8.12 -4.94
C LEU A 140 1.67 9.43 -4.86
N THR A 141 0.66 9.50 -4.00
CA THR A 141 -0.10 10.72 -3.74
C THR A 141 0.75 11.77 -3.02
N HIS A 142 1.62 11.36 -2.11
CA HIS A 142 2.57 12.26 -1.45
C HIS A 142 3.54 12.88 -2.46
N ARG A 143 4.13 12.08 -3.35
CA ARG A 143 4.95 12.59 -4.47
C ARG A 143 4.16 13.56 -5.36
N PHE A 144 2.91 13.23 -5.69
CA PHE A 144 2.04 14.09 -6.47
C PHE A 144 1.81 15.47 -5.85
N LEU A 145 1.65 15.53 -4.53
CA LEU A 145 1.44 16.78 -3.80
C LEU A 145 2.73 17.59 -3.65
N PHE A 146 3.86 16.94 -3.35
CA PHE A 146 5.04 17.63 -2.82
C PHE A 146 6.32 17.53 -3.65
N ALA A 147 6.37 16.65 -4.66
CA ALA A 147 7.53 16.54 -5.56
C ALA A 147 7.32 17.39 -6.82
N ASP A 148 8.40 17.98 -7.34
CA ASP A 148 8.36 18.86 -8.52
C ASP A 148 8.66 18.08 -9.81
N ALA A 149 7.80 18.28 -10.81
CA ALA A 149 7.91 17.78 -12.18
C ALA A 149 8.14 16.27 -12.33
N GLU A 150 7.62 15.44 -11.42
CA GLU A 150 7.77 13.98 -11.52
C GLU A 150 6.78 13.33 -12.49
N SER A 151 7.16 12.16 -13.00
CA SER A 151 6.36 11.40 -13.95
C SER A 151 6.17 9.98 -13.45
N HIS A 152 4.95 9.62 -13.06
CA HIS A 152 4.64 8.31 -12.53
C HIS A 152 3.69 7.54 -13.45
N LEU A 153 3.82 6.23 -13.46
CA LEU A 153 2.94 5.33 -14.19
C LEU A 153 2.41 4.25 -13.26
N ILE A 154 1.11 3.98 -13.32
CA ILE A 154 0.47 2.89 -12.60
C ILE A 154 -0.02 1.84 -13.60
N LEU A 155 0.38 0.60 -13.36
CA LEU A 155 0.02 -0.55 -14.17
C LEU A 155 -0.76 -1.57 -13.34
N SER A 156 -1.82 -2.08 -13.93
CA SER A 156 -2.51 -3.28 -13.44
C SER A 156 -2.89 -4.17 -14.62
N ARG A 157 -3.38 -5.37 -14.33
CA ARG A 157 -3.67 -6.39 -15.34
C ARG A 157 -4.72 -5.93 -16.36
N LYS A 158 -5.67 -5.09 -15.97
CA LYS A 158 -6.75 -4.56 -16.82
C LYS A 158 -6.88 -3.06 -16.66
N GLU A 159 -7.29 -2.38 -17.72
CA GLU A 159 -7.57 -0.94 -17.68
C GLU A 159 -8.59 -0.58 -16.59
N ASP A 160 -9.69 -1.33 -16.52
CA ASP A 160 -10.74 -1.17 -15.51
C ASP A 160 -10.26 -1.40 -14.06
N THR A 161 -9.13 -2.07 -13.85
CA THR A 161 -8.54 -2.17 -12.49
C THR A 161 -7.68 -0.96 -12.13
N VAL A 162 -7.23 -0.21 -13.14
CA VAL A 162 -6.46 1.03 -12.97
C VAL A 162 -7.40 2.22 -12.80
N ASP A 163 -8.38 2.39 -13.69
CA ASP A 163 -9.30 3.53 -13.66
C ASP A 163 -10.66 3.20 -14.33
N ILE A 164 -11.74 3.40 -13.57
CA ILE A 164 -13.13 3.40 -14.06
C ILE A 164 -13.72 4.71 -13.58
N LEU A 165 -14.08 5.61 -14.49
CA LEU A 165 -14.75 6.86 -14.11
C LEU A 165 -16.22 6.58 -13.81
N ASP A 166 -16.65 6.82 -12.58
CA ASP A 166 -18.06 6.78 -12.21
C ASP A 166 -18.70 8.12 -12.60
N GLY A 167 -19.71 8.05 -13.47
CA GLY A 167 -20.30 9.18 -14.19
C GLY A 167 -21.12 10.18 -13.36
N GLN A 168 -20.82 10.41 -12.09
CA GLN A 168 -21.45 11.48 -11.30
C GLN A 168 -20.41 12.27 -10.51
N PRO A 169 -20.05 13.49 -10.95
CA PRO A 169 -19.25 14.40 -10.14
C PRO A 169 -20.11 14.89 -8.98
N LYS A 170 -19.70 14.58 -7.75
CA LYS A 170 -20.24 15.29 -6.58
C LYS A 170 -19.07 15.90 -5.84
N GLN A 171 -18.92 17.21 -6.05
CA GLN A 171 -18.06 18.13 -5.29
C GLN A 171 -16.54 17.84 -5.33
N TYR A 172 -16.01 17.40 -6.47
CA TYR A 172 -14.57 17.47 -6.72
C TYR A 172 -14.26 18.73 -7.53
N PRO A 173 -13.34 19.61 -7.08
CA PRO A 173 -13.06 20.85 -7.78
C PRO A 173 -12.44 20.67 -9.19
N TYR A 174 -12.02 19.46 -9.58
CA TYR A 174 -11.15 19.25 -10.75
C TYR A 174 -11.49 18.08 -11.71
N GLY A 175 -12.68 17.45 -11.66
CA GLY A 175 -13.07 16.38 -12.62
C GLY A 175 -14.02 15.28 -12.11
N PRO A 176 -14.34 14.26 -12.95
CA PRO A 176 -15.10 13.07 -12.55
C PRO A 176 -14.28 12.16 -11.61
N LEU A 177 -14.94 11.55 -10.61
CA LEU A 177 -14.31 10.62 -9.66
C LEU A 177 -14.27 9.20 -10.24
N ALA A 178 -13.20 8.48 -9.94
CA ALA A 178 -13.12 7.06 -10.26
C ALA A 178 -13.71 6.14 -9.17
N ASP A 179 -14.11 4.94 -9.58
CA ASP A 179 -14.58 3.89 -8.67
C ASP A 179 -13.49 3.61 -7.61
N PRO A 180 -13.80 3.73 -6.30
CA PRO A 180 -12.82 3.55 -5.21
C PRO A 180 -12.14 2.17 -5.16
N GLY A 181 -12.67 1.18 -5.89
CA GLY A 181 -12.07 -0.13 -6.09
C GLY A 181 -10.82 -0.10 -6.99
N THR A 182 -10.71 0.90 -7.88
CA THR A 182 -9.58 1.08 -8.82
C THR A 182 -8.37 1.73 -8.17
N LEU A 183 -7.27 1.89 -8.91
CA LEU A 183 -6.05 2.53 -8.39
C LEU A 183 -6.18 4.06 -8.38
N PHE A 184 -6.66 4.65 -9.48
CA PHE A 184 -6.96 6.07 -9.51
C PHE A 184 -8.08 6.44 -8.55
N GLY A 185 -9.14 5.64 -8.40
CA GLY A 185 -10.22 5.93 -7.46
C GLY A 185 -9.77 6.00 -6.00
N LYS A 186 -8.71 5.27 -5.62
CA LYS A 186 -8.10 5.40 -4.29
C LYS A 186 -7.28 6.68 -4.15
N ILE A 187 -6.55 7.11 -5.19
CA ILE A 187 -5.85 8.40 -5.19
C ILE A 187 -6.86 9.55 -5.12
N ASP A 188 -7.88 9.52 -5.98
CA ASP A 188 -8.99 10.49 -6.00
C ASP A 188 -9.68 10.54 -4.62
N TYR A 189 -9.87 9.38 -3.97
CA TYR A 189 -10.40 9.31 -2.62
C TYR A 189 -9.50 9.99 -1.58
N ILE A 190 -8.18 9.76 -1.62
CA ILE A 190 -7.24 10.43 -0.70
C ILE A 190 -7.37 11.95 -0.89
N LEU A 191 -7.24 12.43 -2.13
CA LEU A 191 -7.29 13.85 -2.46
C LEU A 191 -8.61 14.51 -2.04
N ALA A 192 -9.74 13.83 -2.24
CA ALA A 192 -11.05 14.34 -1.86
C ALA A 192 -11.27 14.49 -0.35
N HIS A 193 -10.46 13.84 0.49
CA HIS A 193 -10.53 13.94 1.95
C HIS A 193 -9.44 14.85 2.55
N LEU A 194 -8.56 15.41 1.72
CA LEU A 194 -7.60 16.39 2.19
C LEU A 194 -8.27 17.76 2.43
N PRO A 195 -7.73 18.58 3.35
CA PRO A 195 -8.13 19.97 3.48
C PRO A 195 -7.94 20.75 2.17
N GLU A 196 -8.82 21.72 1.90
CA GLU A 196 -8.81 22.46 0.62
C GLU A 196 -7.46 23.11 0.33
N TRP A 197 -6.78 23.64 1.35
CA TRP A 197 -5.47 24.26 1.24
C TRP A 197 -4.33 23.29 0.91
N MET A 198 -4.52 21.97 1.05
CA MET A 198 -3.55 20.97 0.62
C MET A 198 -3.75 20.53 -0.83
N VAL A 199 -4.96 20.73 -1.39
CA VAL A 199 -5.31 20.18 -2.70
C VAL A 199 -4.83 21.16 -3.78
N PRO A 200 -3.89 20.75 -4.65
CA PRO A 200 -3.38 21.63 -5.69
C PRO A 200 -4.40 21.75 -6.82
N ARG A 201 -4.16 22.71 -7.73
CA ARG A 201 -4.93 22.77 -8.98
C ARG A 201 -4.59 21.54 -9.81
N CYS A 202 -5.58 20.71 -10.09
CA CYS A 202 -5.39 19.45 -10.80
C CYS A 202 -6.04 19.45 -12.19
N ASN A 203 -5.53 18.62 -13.09
CA ASN A 203 -6.21 18.20 -14.31
C ASN A 203 -6.38 16.67 -14.25
N ARG A 204 -7.61 16.20 -14.09
CA ARG A 204 -7.96 14.79 -13.99
C ARG A 204 -8.80 14.35 -15.19
N LYS A 205 -8.30 13.36 -15.93
CA LYS A 205 -8.97 12.66 -17.04
C LYS A 205 -8.76 11.16 -16.88
N LYS A 206 -9.51 10.32 -17.60
CA LYS A 206 -9.32 8.86 -17.55
C LYS A 206 -7.83 8.51 -17.72
N MET A 207 -7.28 7.70 -16.81
CA MET A 207 -5.87 7.26 -16.74
C MET A 207 -4.84 8.39 -16.65
N HIS A 208 -5.22 9.59 -16.25
CA HIS A 208 -4.32 10.75 -16.29
C HIS A 208 -4.66 11.77 -15.19
N LEU A 209 -3.69 12.08 -14.35
CA LEU A 209 -3.79 13.08 -13.30
C LEU A 209 -2.53 13.95 -13.31
N VAL A 210 -2.71 15.27 -13.37
CA VAL A 210 -1.60 16.23 -13.37
C VAL A 210 -1.83 17.29 -12.32
N ASN A 211 -0.82 17.53 -11.49
CA ASN A 211 -0.75 18.67 -10.60
C ASN A 211 -0.24 19.87 -11.41
N LEU A 212 -1.06 20.90 -11.55
CA LEU A 212 -0.75 22.08 -12.35
C LEU A 212 0.21 23.05 -11.64
N ASP A 213 0.37 22.92 -10.33
CA ASP A 213 1.22 23.80 -9.51
C ASP A 213 2.69 23.36 -9.58
N ASN A 214 2.96 22.05 -9.47
CA ASN A 214 4.33 21.49 -9.51
C ASN A 214 4.62 20.63 -10.76
N LYS A 215 3.66 20.47 -11.69
CA LYS A 215 3.79 19.67 -12.93
C LYS A 215 4.00 18.17 -12.75
N THR A 216 3.88 17.64 -11.54
CA THR A 216 3.93 16.19 -11.31
C THR A 216 2.69 15.52 -11.93
N ARG A 217 2.92 14.38 -12.60
CA ARG A 217 1.89 13.61 -13.29
C ARG A 217 1.85 12.15 -12.86
N ILE A 218 0.65 11.59 -12.84
CA ILE A 218 0.36 10.18 -12.66
C ILE A 218 -0.45 9.71 -13.87
N ASP A 219 0.11 8.78 -14.62
CA ASP A 219 -0.55 8.14 -15.75
C ASP A 219 -0.91 6.69 -15.41
N GLY A 220 -1.95 6.18 -16.07
CA GLY A 220 -2.40 4.80 -15.97
C GLY A 220 -2.25 4.07 -17.29
N GLU A 221 -1.89 2.79 -17.23
CA GLU A 221 -1.91 1.93 -18.41
C GLU A 221 -2.25 0.48 -18.02
N SER A 222 -2.91 -0.27 -18.89
CA SER A 222 -3.10 -1.71 -18.71
C SER A 222 -1.84 -2.47 -19.13
N ALA A 223 -1.44 -3.48 -18.37
CA ALA A 223 -0.28 -4.32 -18.68
C ALA A 223 -0.43 -4.99 -20.07
N ASN A 224 0.39 -4.55 -21.03
CA ASN A 224 0.55 -5.12 -22.36
C ASN A 224 2.06 -5.24 -22.68
N ALA A 225 2.44 -5.96 -23.74
CA ALA A 225 3.85 -6.24 -24.06
C ALA A 225 4.72 -4.99 -24.32
N THR A 226 4.10 -3.84 -24.58
CA THR A 226 4.77 -2.56 -24.84
C THR A 226 4.48 -1.49 -23.77
N ALA A 227 3.77 -1.84 -22.69
CA ALA A 227 3.34 -0.85 -21.71
C ALA A 227 4.54 -0.23 -20.99
N GLY A 228 4.46 1.08 -20.74
CA GLY A 228 5.54 1.84 -20.11
C GLY A 228 6.79 2.05 -20.97
N SER A 229 6.86 1.57 -22.22
CA SER A 229 8.06 1.69 -23.07
C SER A 229 8.23 3.06 -23.75
N SER A 230 7.22 3.93 -23.68
CA SER A 230 7.11 5.12 -24.55
C SER A 230 7.58 6.43 -23.94
N ASP A 231 7.73 6.54 -22.62
CA ASP A 231 8.06 7.81 -21.96
C ASP A 231 8.98 7.59 -20.75
N ARG A 232 9.82 8.59 -20.43
CA ARG A 232 10.68 8.55 -19.25
C ARG A 232 9.82 8.74 -18.00
N ARG A 233 9.85 7.76 -17.11
CA ARG A 233 9.10 7.75 -15.85
C ARG A 233 10.06 7.87 -14.68
N THR A 234 9.74 8.76 -13.73
CA THR A 234 10.34 8.77 -12.41
C THR A 234 10.10 7.43 -11.73
N SER A 235 8.86 6.95 -11.65
CA SER A 235 8.59 5.60 -11.14
C SER A 235 7.39 4.93 -11.79
N ILE A 236 7.39 3.60 -11.77
CA ILE A 236 6.35 2.75 -12.32
C ILE A 236 5.88 1.80 -11.23
N PHE A 237 4.59 1.85 -10.92
CA PHE A 237 3.92 1.03 -9.92
C PHE A 237 3.19 -0.12 -10.60
N MET A 238 3.52 -1.37 -10.25
CA MET A 238 2.82 -2.54 -10.76
C MET A 238 2.02 -3.24 -9.67
N ASP A 239 0.69 -3.16 -9.77
CA ASP A 239 -0.25 -3.86 -8.91
C ASP A 239 -0.51 -5.29 -9.39
N GLU A 240 -0.42 -6.25 -8.47
CA GLU A 240 -0.69 -7.67 -8.72
C GLU A 240 0.18 -8.29 -9.84
N MET A 241 1.46 -7.93 -9.91
CA MET A 241 2.39 -8.40 -10.96
C MET A 241 2.41 -9.93 -11.18
N ALA A 242 2.30 -10.75 -10.12
CA ALA A 242 2.24 -12.21 -10.24
C ALA A 242 1.02 -12.75 -11.02
N LYS A 243 0.02 -11.90 -11.32
CA LYS A 243 -1.16 -12.22 -12.12
C LYS A 243 -1.12 -11.65 -13.54
N MET A 244 -0.09 -10.88 -13.90
CA MET A 244 0.06 -10.34 -15.25
C MET A 244 0.65 -11.41 -16.18
N GLU A 245 -0.01 -11.67 -17.30
CA GLU A 245 0.42 -12.69 -18.28
C GLU A 245 1.71 -12.27 -19.01
N HIS A 246 1.85 -10.98 -19.32
CA HIS A 246 2.99 -10.40 -20.03
C HIS A 246 4.04 -9.76 -19.10
N ALA A 247 4.13 -10.20 -17.84
CA ALA A 247 5.02 -9.57 -16.86
C ALA A 247 6.51 -9.59 -17.28
N GLU A 248 6.95 -10.64 -17.99
CA GLU A 248 8.33 -10.77 -18.47
C GLU A 248 8.64 -9.79 -19.61
N ASP A 249 7.75 -9.71 -20.61
CA ASP A 249 7.85 -8.74 -21.70
C ASP A 249 7.81 -7.31 -21.16
N LEU A 250 6.89 -7.06 -20.21
CA LEU A 250 6.71 -5.77 -19.56
C LEU A 250 7.96 -5.34 -18.79
N LEU A 251 8.55 -6.23 -17.98
CA LEU A 251 9.82 -5.95 -17.32
C LEU A 251 10.91 -5.63 -18.34
N THR A 252 11.02 -6.44 -19.40
CA THR A 252 12.06 -6.26 -20.43
C THR A 252 11.90 -4.93 -21.17
N ALA A 253 10.66 -4.50 -21.42
CA ALA A 253 10.34 -3.21 -22.04
C ALA A 253 10.59 -2.03 -21.10
N ILE A 254 10.30 -2.20 -19.81
CA ILE A 254 10.40 -1.13 -18.81
C ILE A 254 11.83 -0.92 -18.35
N LEU A 255 12.60 -2.00 -18.07
CA LEU A 255 13.94 -1.90 -17.50
C LEU A 255 14.86 -0.89 -18.23
N PRO A 256 14.89 -0.80 -19.57
CA PRO A 256 15.63 0.24 -20.29
C PRO A 256 15.06 1.65 -20.13
N THR A 257 13.74 1.82 -20.02
CA THR A 257 13.11 3.14 -19.81
C THR A 257 13.33 3.70 -18.41
N VAL A 258 13.68 2.83 -17.46
CA VAL A 258 13.99 3.17 -16.07
C VAL A 258 15.49 3.18 -15.80
N GLU A 259 16.34 3.39 -16.81
CA GLU A 259 17.81 3.54 -16.66
C GLU A 259 18.22 4.55 -15.56
N HIS A 260 17.32 5.50 -15.24
CA HIS A 260 17.37 6.40 -14.08
C HIS A 260 16.03 6.50 -13.30
N GLY A 261 15.04 5.69 -13.65
CA GLY A 261 13.68 5.65 -13.06
C GLY A 261 13.49 4.43 -12.15
N LYS A 262 12.39 4.35 -11.39
CA LYS A 262 12.20 3.32 -10.34
C LYS A 262 11.08 2.36 -10.66
N LEU A 263 11.29 1.07 -10.45
CA LEU A 263 10.25 0.07 -10.55
C LEU A 263 9.78 -0.38 -9.17
N VAL A 264 8.53 -0.10 -8.81
CA VAL A 264 7.94 -0.47 -7.53
C VAL A 264 6.82 -1.47 -7.78
N CYS A 265 7.10 -2.76 -7.62
CA CYS A 265 6.12 -3.81 -7.84
C CYS A 265 5.62 -4.37 -6.52
N PHE A 266 4.32 -4.66 -6.46
CA PHE A 266 3.76 -5.37 -5.33
C PHE A 266 2.76 -6.43 -5.77
N SER A 267 2.82 -7.58 -5.11
CA SER A 267 1.96 -8.71 -5.44
C SER A 267 1.75 -9.63 -4.24
N SER A 268 0.67 -10.40 -4.26
CA SER A 268 0.63 -11.64 -3.48
C SER A 268 1.18 -12.77 -4.35
N ALA A 269 2.07 -13.58 -3.79
CA ALA A 269 2.61 -14.76 -4.47
C ALA A 269 1.51 -15.63 -5.13
N ARG A 270 1.79 -16.11 -6.34
CA ARG A 270 0.93 -17.02 -7.11
C ARG A 270 1.75 -18.19 -7.65
N GLY A 271 2.37 -18.92 -6.73
CA GLY A 271 3.28 -20.01 -7.03
C GLY A 271 4.62 -19.56 -7.61
N MET A 272 5.47 -20.54 -7.94
CA MET A 272 6.84 -20.30 -8.41
C MET A 272 6.98 -20.01 -9.91
N LYS A 273 5.99 -20.39 -10.73
CA LYS A 273 6.08 -20.35 -12.20
C LYS A 273 5.59 -19.03 -12.82
N ASN A 274 5.88 -17.90 -12.18
CA ASN A 274 5.57 -16.58 -12.72
C ASN A 274 6.80 -15.66 -12.62
N THR A 275 6.80 -14.58 -13.40
CA THR A 275 7.92 -13.62 -13.47
C THR A 275 8.22 -13.00 -12.10
N PHE A 276 7.18 -12.64 -11.32
CA PHE A 276 7.37 -12.04 -10.00
C PHE A 276 8.16 -12.96 -9.06
N ALA A 277 7.81 -14.25 -8.98
CA ALA A 277 8.51 -15.23 -8.16
C ALA A 277 9.98 -15.42 -8.59
N LYS A 278 10.23 -15.56 -9.89
CA LYS A 278 11.59 -15.69 -10.44
C LYS A 278 12.44 -14.46 -10.10
N THR A 279 11.93 -13.26 -10.36
CA THR A 279 12.65 -12.01 -10.08
C THR A 279 12.88 -11.81 -8.60
N TYR A 280 11.89 -12.13 -7.75
CA TYR A 280 12.00 -12.04 -6.29
C TYR A 280 13.09 -12.97 -5.73
N TRP A 281 13.12 -14.25 -6.13
CA TRP A 281 14.13 -15.18 -5.66
C TRP A 281 15.53 -14.87 -6.19
N ASN A 282 15.64 -14.41 -7.44
CA ASN A 282 16.90 -13.90 -7.98
C ASN A 282 17.41 -12.70 -7.17
N ALA A 283 16.51 -11.77 -6.78
CA ALA A 283 16.84 -10.64 -5.92
C ALA A 283 17.37 -11.09 -4.55
N LYS A 284 16.70 -12.08 -3.92
CA LYS A 284 17.14 -12.67 -2.64
C LYS A 284 18.52 -13.30 -2.70
N ARG A 285 18.96 -13.72 -3.88
CA ARG A 285 20.27 -14.34 -4.14
C ARG A 285 21.33 -13.35 -4.61
N GLY A 286 20.96 -12.07 -4.79
CA GLY A 286 21.84 -11.06 -5.39
C GLY A 286 22.13 -11.29 -6.87
N LEU A 287 21.24 -12.00 -7.59
CA LEU A 287 21.35 -12.26 -9.03
C LEU A 287 20.70 -11.16 -9.89
N ASN A 288 20.06 -10.18 -9.25
CA ASN A 288 19.58 -8.94 -9.87
C ASN A 288 19.61 -7.80 -8.83
N GLU A 289 19.29 -6.59 -9.28
CA GLU A 289 19.36 -5.36 -8.46
C GLU A 289 18.06 -5.00 -7.73
N PHE A 290 17.05 -5.87 -7.79
CA PHE A 290 15.81 -5.61 -7.06
C PHE A 290 16.02 -5.76 -5.55
N VAL A 291 15.28 -4.98 -4.78
CA VAL A 291 15.18 -5.08 -3.32
C VAL A 291 13.94 -5.93 -3.01
N PRO A 292 14.09 -7.15 -2.48
CA PRO A 292 12.96 -7.96 -2.08
C PRO A 292 12.48 -7.58 -0.67
N LEU A 293 11.17 -7.39 -0.52
CA LEU A 293 10.48 -7.18 0.75
C LEU A 293 9.36 -8.22 0.91
N PHE A 294 9.30 -8.89 2.05
CA PHE A 294 8.23 -9.82 2.38
C PHE A 294 7.45 -9.33 3.60
N ILE A 295 6.12 -9.36 3.49
CA ILE A 295 5.20 -8.95 4.56
C ILE A 295 4.27 -10.12 4.94
N PRO A 296 4.58 -10.84 6.03
CA PRO A 296 3.76 -11.98 6.48
C PRO A 296 2.44 -11.55 7.11
N TYR A 297 1.51 -12.47 7.34
CA TYR A 297 0.20 -12.11 7.94
C TYR A 297 0.29 -11.71 9.42
N ASN A 298 1.24 -12.29 10.16
CA ASN A 298 1.31 -12.28 11.62
C ASN A 298 1.91 -11.00 12.23
N VAL A 299 2.34 -10.07 11.38
CA VAL A 299 2.81 -8.72 11.77
C VAL A 299 1.67 -7.72 11.91
N LEU A 300 0.45 -8.10 11.52
CA LEU A 300 -0.74 -7.29 11.78
C LEU A 300 -1.26 -7.51 13.20
N PRO A 301 -1.60 -6.42 13.92
CA PRO A 301 -2.30 -6.54 15.19
C PRO A 301 -3.56 -7.41 15.05
N GLY A 302 -3.74 -8.35 15.97
CA GLY A 302 -4.90 -9.27 15.99
C GLY A 302 -4.83 -10.46 15.04
N ARG A 303 -3.77 -10.60 14.22
CA ARG A 303 -3.59 -11.78 13.36
C ARG A 303 -2.62 -12.79 13.98
N ASP A 304 -3.11 -13.52 14.97
CA ASP A 304 -2.36 -14.61 15.58
C ASP A 304 -2.62 -15.96 14.89
N ARG A 305 -2.05 -17.03 15.45
CA ARG A 305 -2.23 -18.39 14.93
C ARG A 305 -3.69 -18.89 15.04
N ALA A 306 -4.43 -18.41 16.03
CA ALA A 306 -5.84 -18.78 16.20
C ALA A 306 -6.70 -18.12 15.11
N TRP A 307 -6.48 -16.83 14.83
CA TRP A 307 -7.05 -16.11 13.70
C TRP A 307 -6.74 -16.81 12.38
N TRP A 308 -5.48 -17.20 12.16
CA TRP A 308 -5.08 -17.88 10.93
C TRP A 308 -5.87 -19.17 10.73
N LYS A 309 -5.93 -20.04 11.75
CA LYS A 309 -6.67 -21.30 11.70
C LYS A 309 -8.16 -21.11 11.41
N ARG A 310 -8.78 -20.08 11.98
CA ARG A 310 -10.19 -19.75 11.73
C ARG A 310 -10.38 -19.27 10.29
N THR A 311 -9.55 -18.33 9.84
CA THR A 311 -9.62 -17.73 8.49
C THR A 311 -9.36 -18.75 7.39
N THR A 312 -8.46 -19.71 7.62
CA THR A 312 -8.06 -20.69 6.61
C THR A 312 -8.75 -22.04 6.74
N ALA A 313 -9.73 -22.20 7.65
CA ALA A 313 -10.39 -23.47 7.92
C ALA A 313 -11.00 -24.14 6.68
N ASN A 314 -11.44 -23.36 5.71
CA ASN A 314 -12.07 -23.83 4.46
C ASN A 314 -11.11 -23.80 3.25
N PHE A 315 -9.83 -23.47 3.44
CA PHE A 315 -8.85 -23.42 2.37
C PHE A 315 -8.12 -24.77 2.26
N PRO A 316 -7.79 -25.23 1.04
CA PRO A 316 -6.75 -26.23 0.86
C PRO A 316 -5.45 -25.76 1.52
N GLY A 317 -4.71 -26.65 2.20
CA GLY A 317 -3.54 -26.26 3.01
C GLY A 317 -2.49 -25.42 2.25
N TRP A 318 -2.16 -25.78 1.01
CA TRP A 318 -1.23 -25.00 0.18
C TRP A 318 -1.77 -23.59 -0.14
N LYS A 319 -3.08 -23.45 -0.33
CA LYS A 319 -3.72 -22.17 -0.64
C LYS A 319 -3.80 -21.28 0.60
N ALA A 320 -4.00 -21.87 1.78
CA ALA A 320 -3.92 -21.18 3.05
C ALA A 320 -2.53 -20.53 3.26
N LEU A 321 -1.47 -21.29 2.96
CA LEU A 321 -0.08 -20.83 3.05
C LEU A 321 0.23 -19.75 2.01
N GLN A 322 -0.25 -19.88 0.77
CA GLN A 322 -0.07 -18.87 -0.27
C GLN A 322 -0.79 -17.53 0.04
N GLU A 323 -2.03 -17.58 0.53
CA GLU A 323 -2.82 -16.37 0.79
C GLU A 323 -2.42 -15.69 2.12
N TYR A 324 -2.06 -16.50 3.13
CA TYR A 324 -1.68 -16.06 4.47
C TYR A 324 -0.35 -16.69 4.94
N PRO A 325 0.77 -16.38 4.28
CA PRO A 325 2.08 -16.91 4.65
C PRO A 325 2.66 -16.21 5.89
N SER A 326 3.33 -16.98 6.74
CA SER A 326 4.21 -16.47 7.81
C SER A 326 5.67 -16.37 7.38
N THR A 327 6.06 -17.14 6.35
CA THR A 327 7.39 -17.05 5.72
C THR A 327 7.27 -16.89 4.21
N GLN A 328 8.30 -16.33 3.57
CA GLN A 328 8.33 -16.17 2.12
C GLN A 328 8.28 -17.52 1.39
N GLU A 329 8.84 -18.59 1.96
CA GLU A 329 8.82 -19.93 1.38
C GLU A 329 7.39 -20.46 1.31
N GLU A 330 6.58 -20.23 2.35
CA GLU A 330 5.17 -20.58 2.39
C GLU A 330 4.37 -19.86 1.30
N ALA A 331 4.71 -18.58 1.03
CA ALA A 331 3.99 -17.73 0.09
C ALA A 331 4.01 -18.30 -1.33
N PHE A 332 5.14 -18.86 -1.75
CA PHE A 332 5.31 -19.37 -3.12
C PHE A 332 4.96 -20.86 -3.28
N LEU A 333 4.52 -21.56 -2.24
CA LEU A 333 4.09 -22.95 -2.36
C LEU A 333 2.90 -23.11 -3.33
N THR A 334 2.93 -24.17 -4.13
CA THR A 334 1.80 -24.59 -4.97
C THR A 334 1.32 -26.00 -4.63
N ALA A 335 0.16 -26.38 -5.18
CA ALA A 335 -0.37 -27.73 -5.01
C ALA A 335 0.63 -28.78 -5.54
N GLY A 336 1.14 -29.63 -4.64
CA GLY A 336 2.06 -30.73 -4.98
C GLY A 336 3.55 -30.41 -4.83
N GLU A 337 3.93 -29.18 -4.47
CA GLU A 337 5.31 -28.81 -4.18
C GLU A 337 5.61 -28.87 -2.67
N CYS A 338 6.77 -29.39 -2.29
CA CYS A 338 7.23 -29.40 -0.89
C CYS A 338 8.19 -28.22 -0.63
N LEU A 339 8.30 -27.79 0.63
CA LEU A 339 9.18 -26.69 1.04
C LEU A 339 10.64 -26.86 0.57
N PHE A 340 11.11 -28.12 0.44
CA PHE A 340 12.46 -28.43 -0.03
C PHE A 340 12.73 -28.05 -1.50
N ASP A 341 11.70 -27.98 -2.34
CA ASP A 341 11.87 -27.63 -3.76
C ASP A 341 12.04 -26.11 -3.96
N VAL A 342 11.65 -25.30 -2.97
CA VAL A 342 11.87 -23.84 -2.96
C VAL A 342 13.36 -23.48 -2.89
N TYR A 343 14.17 -24.32 -2.22
CA TYR A 343 15.62 -24.11 -2.05
C TYR A 343 16.47 -24.59 -3.23
N LYS A 344 15.90 -25.36 -4.17
CA LYS A 344 16.57 -25.77 -5.43
C LYS A 344 16.45 -24.72 -6.54
N LEU A 345 15.72 -23.62 -6.24
CA LEU A 345 15.73 -22.32 -6.91
C LEU A 345 17.10 -21.96 -7.45
#